data_AF-A0AAN8YWW3-F1
#
_entry.id   AF-A0AAN8YWW3-F1
#
_cell.length_a   1.000
_cell.length_b   1.000
_cell.length_c   1.000
_cell.angle_alpha   90.00
_cell.angle_beta   90.00
_cell.angle_gamma   90.00
#
_symmetry.space_group_name_H-M   'P 1'
#
loop_
_entity.id
_entity.type
_entity.pdbx_description
1 polymer ?
#
loop_
_entity_poly.entity_id
_entity_poly.type
_entity_poly.pdbx_seq_one_letter_code
_entity_poly.pdbx_strand_id
1 'polypeptide(L)'
;MDGNNNWRPAPGQQAEQPVMDGRPGGDWRSQLQPGYRQRIVNEIMDTLKKHLPFSGQEGLDELKKIAVRFEEKIYTAATSQATLPYLDR
;
A
#
# COMPACT_ATOMS: atom_id res chain seq x y z
N MET A 1 25.64 -33.96 0.70
CA MET A 1 25.60 -34.37 2.11
C MET A 1 26.94 -33.94 2.68
N ASP A 2 27.15 -32.94 3.53
CA ASP A 2 26.32 -32.06 4.37
C ASP A 2 27.25 -30.84 4.64
N GLY A 3 26.87 -29.58 4.48
CA GLY A 3 26.06 -28.88 5.47
C GLY A 3 26.89 -28.42 6.68
N ASN A 4 27.75 -27.41 6.53
CA ASN A 4 28.18 -26.60 7.68
C ASN A 4 28.79 -25.24 7.25
N ASN A 5 28.00 -24.18 7.21
CA ASN A 5 28.50 -22.81 7.27
C ASN A 5 27.84 -22.11 8.45
N ASN A 6 28.61 -22.02 9.53
CA ASN A 6 28.33 -21.35 10.79
C ASN A 6 28.23 -19.83 10.60
N TRP A 7 27.11 -19.36 10.04
CA TRP A 7 26.79 -17.94 9.98
C TRP A 7 26.16 -17.50 11.31
N ARG A 8 27.02 -17.02 12.22
CA ARG A 8 26.56 -16.28 13.41
C ARG A 8 26.13 -14.88 12.94
N PRO A 9 24.93 -14.39 13.29
CA PRO A 9 24.62 -12.98 13.05
C PRO A 9 25.41 -12.14 14.06
N ALA A 10 26.20 -11.19 13.54
CA ALA A 10 26.83 -10.17 14.36
C ALA A 10 25.74 -9.26 14.98
N PRO A 11 25.79 -8.94 16.28
CA PRO A 11 24.88 -7.97 16.87
C PRO A 11 25.33 -6.58 16.41
N GLY A 12 24.71 -6.08 15.35
CA GLY A 12 25.02 -4.76 14.81
C GLY A 12 24.26 -4.36 13.55
N GLN A 13 23.57 -5.27 12.87
CA GLN A 13 22.74 -4.93 11.71
C GLN A 13 21.31 -4.66 12.15
N GLN A 14 21.08 -3.49 12.76
CA GLN A 14 19.78 -2.86 12.64
C GLN A 14 19.63 -2.41 11.20
N ALA A 15 18.61 -2.95 10.55
CA ALA A 15 18.14 -2.67 9.21
C ALA A 15 18.52 -1.26 8.74
N GLU A 16 19.30 -1.21 7.67
CA GLU A 16 19.45 -0.03 6.84
C GLU A 16 18.05 0.31 6.31
N GLN A 17 17.30 1.09 7.09
CA GLN A 17 16.15 1.81 6.57
C GLN A 17 16.69 2.75 5.50
N PRO A 18 16.13 2.76 4.28
CA PRO A 18 16.47 3.82 3.34
C PRO A 18 15.90 5.12 3.92
N VAL A 19 16.75 5.86 4.62
CA VAL A 19 16.54 7.27 4.97
C VAL A 19 16.56 8.08 3.69
N MET A 20 15.47 8.03 2.93
CA MET A 20 15.25 8.96 1.82
C MET A 20 14.73 10.29 2.37
N ASP A 21 15.58 10.99 3.12
CA ASP A 21 15.43 12.42 3.38
C ASP A 21 15.84 13.18 2.12
N GLY A 22 14.88 13.58 1.28
CA GLY A 22 15.23 14.28 0.03
C GLY A 22 14.11 14.87 -0.83
N ARG A 23 12.86 15.01 -0.35
CA ARG A 23 11.82 15.79 -1.06
C ARG A 23 11.15 16.76 -0.09
N PRO A 24 10.86 18.02 -0.48
CA PRO A 24 10.06 18.92 0.33
C PRO A 24 8.61 18.43 0.33
N GLY A 25 8.31 17.58 1.31
CA GLY A 25 7.07 16.85 1.42
C GLY A 25 7.35 15.61 2.23
N GLY A 26 7.42 15.79 3.56
CA GLY A 26 7.63 14.70 4.51
C GLY A 26 6.66 13.55 4.30
N ASP A 27 6.89 12.40 4.95
CA ASP A 27 6.11 11.17 4.78
C ASP A 27 4.67 11.44 4.32
N TRP A 28 4.38 11.13 3.05
CA TRP A 28 3.06 11.36 2.45
C TRP A 28 1.95 10.68 3.27
N ARG A 29 2.33 9.62 4.02
CA ARG A 29 1.54 8.94 5.04
C ARG A 29 1.18 9.84 6.24
N SER A 30 2.10 10.67 6.70
CA SER A 30 1.89 11.64 7.78
C SER A 30 1.02 12.83 7.36
N GLN A 31 0.89 13.06 6.05
CA GLN A 31 0.01 14.10 5.48
C GLN A 31 -1.40 13.57 5.13
N LEU A 32 -1.58 12.25 5.11
CA LEU A 32 -2.85 11.62 4.77
C LEU A 32 -3.82 11.66 5.94
N GLN A 33 -4.91 12.42 5.79
CA GLN A 33 -6.02 12.33 6.73
C GLN A 33 -6.59 10.90 6.74
N PRO A 34 -7.00 10.37 7.92
CA PRO A 34 -7.59 9.03 8.04
C PRO A 34 -8.79 8.81 7.10
N GLY A 35 -9.54 9.88 6.80
CA GLY A 35 -10.67 9.85 5.87
C GLY A 35 -10.27 9.62 4.40
N TYR A 36 -9.03 9.93 4.00
CA TYR A 36 -8.59 9.76 2.62
C TYR A 36 -8.42 8.29 2.25
N ARG A 37 -7.90 7.45 3.17
CA ARG A 37 -7.81 6.00 2.96
C ARG A 37 -9.19 5.39 2.73
N GLN A 38 -10.18 5.79 3.52
CA GLN A 38 -11.57 5.36 3.33
C GLN A 38 -12.15 5.82 1.99
N ARG A 39 -11.82 7.03 1.52
CA ARG A 39 -12.22 7.49 0.18
C ARG A 39 -11.65 6.59 -0.91
N ILE A 40 -10.37 6.22 -0.84
CA ILE A 40 -9.75 5.30 -1.79
C ILE A 40 -10.47 3.94 -1.77
N VAL A 41 -10.74 3.37 -0.59
CA VAL A 41 -11.48 2.11 -0.47
C VAL A 41 -12.86 2.22 -1.13
N ASN A 42 -13.58 3.32 -0.90
CA ASN A 42 -14.89 3.55 -1.51
C ASN A 42 -14.84 3.66 -3.04
N GLU A 43 -13.84 4.35 -3.58
CA GLU A 43 -13.64 4.46 -5.05
C GLU A 43 -13.30 3.10 -5.68
N ILE A 44 -12.42 2.33 -5.04
CA ILE A 44 -12.11 0.96 -5.48
C ILE A 44 -13.38 0.11 -5.41
N MET A 45 -14.14 0.22 -4.33
CA MET A 45 -15.39 -0.52 -4.15
C MET A 45 -16.45 -0.18 -5.21
N ASP A 46 -16.61 1.10 -5.55
CA ASP A 46 -17.52 1.55 -6.60
C ASP A 46 -17.11 1.00 -7.98
N THR A 47 -15.81 1.04 -8.28
CA THR A 47 -15.24 0.45 -9.49
C THR A 47 -15.50 -1.05 -9.55
N LEU A 48 -15.24 -1.77 -8.45
CA LEU A 48 -15.48 -3.21 -8.38
C LEU A 48 -16.96 -3.55 -8.61
N LYS A 49 -17.90 -2.80 -8.02
CA LYS A 49 -19.35 -3.01 -8.25
C LYS A 49 -19.78 -2.76 -9.70
N LYS A 50 -19.15 -1.81 -10.39
CA LYS A 50 -19.45 -1.50 -11.80
C LYS A 50 -18.97 -2.59 -12.76
N HIS A 51 -17.89 -3.28 -12.41
CA HIS A 51 -17.20 -4.20 -13.32
C HIS A 51 -17.36 -5.68 -12.98
N LEU A 52 -17.76 -6.01 -11.74
CA LEU A 52 -17.92 -7.40 -11.29
C LEU A 52 -19.38 -7.71 -10.98
N PRO A 53 -19.95 -8.79 -11.56
CA PRO A 53 -21.18 -9.35 -11.04
C PRO A 53 -20.93 -9.92 -9.65
N PHE A 54 -21.78 -9.58 -8.68
CA PHE A 54 -21.70 -10.07 -7.31
C PHE A 54 -23.07 -10.54 -6.82
N SER A 55 -23.07 -11.53 -5.93
CA SER A 55 -24.30 -12.18 -5.43
C SER A 55 -24.60 -11.74 -4.00
N GLY A 56 -25.70 -11.00 -3.83
CA GLY A 56 -26.24 -10.66 -2.50
C GLY A 56 -25.24 -9.97 -1.55
N GLN A 57 -25.46 -10.18 -0.25
CA GLN A 57 -24.66 -9.54 0.80
C GLN A 57 -23.24 -10.14 0.91
N GLU A 58 -23.08 -11.43 0.64
CA GLU A 58 -21.78 -12.11 0.65
C GLU A 58 -20.85 -11.58 -0.43
N GLY A 59 -21.37 -11.36 -1.65
CA GLY A 59 -20.60 -10.75 -2.73
C GLY A 59 -20.15 -9.32 -2.39
N LEU A 60 -20.99 -8.54 -1.73
CA LEU A 60 -20.62 -7.20 -1.26
C LEU A 60 -19.51 -7.24 -0.20
N ASP A 61 -19.54 -8.20 0.72
CA ASP A 61 -18.50 -8.37 1.74
C ASP A 61 -17.15 -8.77 1.11
N GLU A 62 -17.18 -9.68 0.13
CA GLU A 62 -15.99 -10.09 -0.62
C GLU A 62 -15.39 -8.93 -1.42
N LEU A 63 -16.22 -8.15 -2.13
CA LEU A 63 -15.75 -6.96 -2.84
C LEU A 63 -15.13 -5.93 -1.88
N LYS A 64 -15.69 -5.77 -0.67
CA LYS A 64 -15.13 -4.88 0.36
C LYS A 64 -13.78 -5.37 0.86
N LYS A 65 -13.63 -6.68 1.12
CA LYS A 65 -12.34 -7.28 1.47
C LYS A 65 -11.30 -7.06 0.36
N ILE A 66 -11.70 -7.23 -0.90
CA ILE A 66 -10.84 -6.96 -2.05
C ILE A 66 -10.42 -5.49 -2.08
N ALA A 67 -11.36 -4.55 -1.92
CA ALA A 67 -11.07 -3.12 -1.93
C ALA A 67 -10.08 -2.71 -0.84
N VAL A 68 -10.28 -3.20 0.39
CA VAL A 68 -9.36 -2.95 1.52
C VAL A 68 -7.97 -3.53 1.25
N ARG A 69 -7.88 -4.76 0.69
CA ARG A 69 -6.59 -5.38 0.35
C ARG A 69 -5.85 -4.62 -0.75
N PHE A 70 -6.57 -4.10 -1.75
CA PHE A 70 -5.96 -3.26 -2.79
C PHE A 70 -5.41 -1.97 -2.20
N GLU A 71 -6.20 -1.27 -1.40
CA GLU A 71 -5.78 -0.03 -0.76
C GLU A 71 -4.58 -0.27 0.16
N GLU A 72 -4.58 -1.34 0.96
CA GLU A 72 -3.48 -1.68 1.86
C GLU A 72 -2.18 -2.00 1.09
N LYS A 73 -2.28 -2.71 -0.04
CA LYS A 73 -1.13 -2.99 -0.91
C LYS A 73 -0.57 -1.70 -1.51
N ILE A 74 -1.41 -0.79 -1.99
CA ILE A 74 -0.98 0.52 -2.51
C ILE A 74 -0.37 1.36 -1.38
N TYR A 75 -1.03 1.40 -0.22
CA TYR A 75 -0.57 2.13 0.95
C TYR A 75 0.82 1.65 1.35
N THR A 76 1.03 0.33 1.40
CA THR A 76 2.28 -0.30 1.80
C THR A 76 3.38 -0.15 0.74
N ALA A 77 3.06 -0.38 -0.53
CA ALA A 77 4.03 -0.38 -1.62
C ALA A 77 4.44 1.03 -2.11
N ALA A 78 3.62 2.06 -1.86
CA ALA A 78 3.96 3.43 -2.23
C ALA A 78 5.12 3.96 -1.38
N THR A 79 6.31 3.99 -1.97
CA THR A 79 7.54 4.57 -1.38
C THR A 79 7.60 6.09 -1.51
N SER A 80 6.74 6.69 -2.33
CA SER A 80 6.48 8.14 -2.41
C SER A 80 5.19 8.34 -3.19
N GLN A 81 4.48 9.45 -2.95
CA GLN A 81 3.44 9.95 -3.85
C GLN A 81 4.12 10.27 -5.19
N ALA A 82 4.20 9.29 -6.09
CA ALA A 82 4.71 9.49 -7.43
C ALA A 82 3.74 10.42 -8.16
N THR A 83 4.03 11.72 -8.08
CA THR A 83 3.42 12.77 -8.87
C THR A 83 3.52 12.35 -10.33
N LEU A 84 2.42 11.91 -10.94
CA LEU A 84 2.36 11.78 -12.40
C LEU A 84 2.53 13.19 -12.98
N PRO A 85 3.56 13.46 -13.80
CA PRO A 85 3.82 14.81 -14.34
C PRO A 85 2.97 15.16 -15.58
N TYR A 86 1.83 14.49 -15.80
CA TYR A 86 1.10 14.54 -17.08
C TYR A 86 -0.25 15.27 -17.07
N LEU A 87 -0.52 16.14 -16.08
CA LEU A 87 -1.69 17.03 -16.13
C LEU A 87 -1.30 18.48 -15.88
N ASP A 88 -0.44 19.01 -16.76
CA ASP A 88 -0.41 20.44 -17.05
C ASP A 88 -0.32 20.65 -18.58
N ARG A 89 -1.49 20.67 -19.23
CA ARG A 89 -1.82 21.55 -20.36
C ARG A 89 -3.28 21.50 -20.75
#